data_AF-A0AAV2M3R8-F1
#
_entry.id   AF-A0AAV2M3R8-F1
#
_cell.length_a   1.000
_cell.length_b   1.000
_cell.length_c   1.000
_cell.angle_alpha   90.00
_cell.angle_beta   90.00
_cell.angle_gamma   90.00
#
_symmetry.space_group_name_H-M   'P 1'
#
loop_
_entity.id
_entity.type
_entity.pdbx_description
1 polymer ?
#
loop_
_entity_poly.entity_id
_entity_poly.type
_entity_poly.pdbx_seq_one_letter_code
_entity_poly.pdbx_strand_id
1 'polypeptide(L)'
;MGCKQSRVVRKGSREQLEKCRERRADINQLLQRAEQDKLREQPENRKVEKETPDGRKVAEGLFRDGEVLRERMRTSIWENQERIAQLKELKARAEKGEVSDDDEESENQQLLPETCGQAPKEGIPISEVCMAEGTEVRGEGLENCAQTSTLSEVPLKPTAAEREASLTEGIVERNRALEAEVQRVVLELHQTKQAFKGEVESLKTQNRELTQELEGYRSKSEGEKARMRTELESLKFDSLRFDRSVETDTYKLEVKNAHLLDQLECYKTDLEDIRRESGLTIGMFKCKIDSLEKYASNLEQKQQSVQTEVQSLRAENLEMKEALSSNGNELVRLRQKVDETERREQSLQNTVSSLQSEKRDLSEDLLRTKSRLNWIQNTGFDCE
;
A
#
# COMPACT_ATOMS: atom_id res chain seq x y z
N MET A 1 29.29 -18.72 36.80
CA MET A 1 29.38 -19.52 35.56
C MET A 1 28.29 -19.02 34.60
N GLY A 2 28.54 -18.81 33.29
CA GLY A 2 27.46 -18.28 32.43
C GLY A 2 27.75 -17.83 30.98
N CYS A 3 28.80 -18.31 30.29
CA CYS A 3 29.14 -17.80 28.94
C CYS A 3 29.07 -18.82 27.79
N LYS A 4 28.55 -20.04 28.00
CA LYS A 4 28.59 -21.10 26.97
C LYS A 4 27.38 -21.19 26.03
N GLN A 5 26.22 -20.60 26.35
CA GLN A 5 24.99 -20.74 25.55
C GLN A 5 24.96 -19.91 24.25
N SER A 6 25.70 -18.79 24.18
CA SER A 6 25.64 -17.84 23.05
C SER A 6 26.03 -18.42 21.68
N ARG A 7 26.78 -19.54 21.65
CA ARG A 7 27.31 -20.12 20.41
C ARG A 7 26.32 -20.98 19.60
N VAL A 8 25.20 -21.40 20.20
CA VAL A 8 24.20 -22.27 19.52
C VAL A 8 23.16 -21.42 18.77
N VAL A 9 22.63 -20.37 19.42
CA VAL A 9 21.57 -19.51 18.85
C VAL A 9 22.00 -18.87 17.52
N ARG A 10 23.27 -18.43 17.43
CA ARG A 10 23.86 -17.81 16.22
C ARG A 10 23.93 -18.70 14.97
N LYS A 11 23.68 -20.02 15.08
CA LYS A 11 23.57 -20.88 13.88
C LYS A 11 22.18 -20.80 13.25
N GLY A 12 21.12 -20.90 14.07
CA GLY A 12 19.74 -20.98 13.59
C GLY A 12 19.31 -19.71 12.83
N SER A 13 19.54 -18.54 13.41
CA SER A 13 19.13 -17.28 12.76
C SER A 13 19.92 -17.02 11.47
N ARG A 14 21.24 -17.24 11.46
CA ARG A 14 22.05 -17.13 10.23
C ARG A 14 21.55 -18.05 9.13
N GLU A 15 21.16 -19.28 9.44
CA GLU A 15 20.66 -20.24 8.46
C GLU A 15 19.27 -19.84 7.91
N GLN A 16 18.45 -19.15 8.71
CA GLN A 16 17.21 -18.51 8.22
C GLN A 16 17.51 -17.28 7.36
N LEU A 17 18.51 -16.46 7.74
CA LEU A 17 18.94 -15.27 7.01
C LEU A 17 19.51 -15.61 5.63
N GLU A 18 20.32 -16.67 5.52
CA GLU A 18 20.81 -17.19 4.24
C GLU A 18 19.62 -17.66 3.36
N LYS A 19 18.64 -18.40 3.93
CA LYS A 19 17.42 -18.82 3.20
C LYS A 19 16.52 -17.65 2.78
N CYS A 20 16.44 -16.58 3.58
CA CYS A 20 15.78 -15.32 3.21
C CYS A 20 16.47 -14.66 2.00
N ARG A 21 17.80 -14.69 1.94
CA ARG A 21 18.59 -14.16 0.80
C ARG A 21 18.40 -15.00 -0.45
N GLU A 22 18.43 -16.32 -0.34
CA GLU A 22 18.19 -17.26 -1.44
C GLU A 22 16.80 -17.03 -2.06
N ARG A 23 15.73 -17.06 -1.24
CA ARG A 23 14.36 -16.75 -1.70
C ARG A 23 14.24 -15.39 -2.38
N ARG A 24 14.89 -14.36 -1.83
CA ARG A 24 14.87 -13.00 -2.41
C ARG A 24 15.60 -12.96 -3.76
N ALA A 25 16.66 -13.73 -3.94
CA ALA A 25 17.35 -13.86 -5.23
C ALA A 25 16.49 -14.61 -6.27
N ASP A 26 15.85 -15.71 -5.88
CA ASP A 26 14.98 -16.50 -6.77
C ASP A 26 13.76 -15.70 -7.22
N ILE A 27 13.08 -14.98 -6.31
CA ILE A 27 11.93 -14.15 -6.68
C ILE A 27 12.35 -12.99 -7.59
N ASN A 28 13.52 -12.38 -7.36
CA ASN A 28 14.06 -11.37 -8.27
C ASN A 28 14.32 -11.92 -9.68
N GLN A 29 14.80 -13.16 -9.82
CA GLN A 29 14.93 -13.81 -11.13
C GLN A 29 13.56 -14.08 -11.78
N LEU A 30 12.56 -14.51 -11.02
CA LEU A 30 11.21 -14.74 -11.53
C LEU A 30 10.55 -13.44 -12.02
N LEU A 31 10.74 -12.33 -11.29
CA LEU A 31 10.29 -11.00 -11.71
C LEU A 31 10.99 -10.54 -13.00
N GLN A 32 12.32 -10.71 -13.11
CA GLN A 32 13.05 -10.39 -14.34
C GLN A 32 12.60 -11.23 -15.54
N ARG A 33 12.28 -12.52 -15.35
CA ARG A 33 11.71 -13.35 -16.42
C ARG A 33 10.33 -12.86 -16.84
N ALA A 34 9.44 -12.56 -15.89
CA ALA A 34 8.13 -12.00 -16.19
C ALA A 34 8.18 -10.63 -16.91
N GLU A 35 9.23 -9.83 -16.68
CA GLU A 35 9.48 -8.59 -17.43
C GLU A 35 10.06 -8.85 -18.84
N GLN A 36 10.92 -9.86 -19.02
CA GLN A 36 11.39 -10.28 -20.34
C GLN A 36 10.28 -10.92 -21.19
N ASP A 37 9.41 -11.72 -20.58
CA ASP A 37 8.27 -12.32 -21.26
C ASP A 37 7.22 -11.26 -21.64
N LYS A 38 7.00 -10.22 -20.82
CA LYS A 38 6.26 -9.01 -21.23
C LYS A 38 6.83 -8.29 -22.45
N LEU A 39 8.15 -8.33 -22.66
CA LEU A 39 8.80 -7.76 -23.84
C LEU A 39 8.68 -8.67 -25.08
N ARG A 40 8.46 -9.97 -24.89
CA ARG A 40 8.12 -10.94 -25.96
C ARG A 40 6.63 -10.97 -26.30
N GLU A 41 5.77 -10.72 -25.32
CA GLU A 41 4.31 -10.67 -25.48
C GLU A 41 3.78 -9.32 -25.95
N GLN A 42 4.64 -8.31 -26.15
CA GLN A 42 4.26 -7.23 -27.06
C GLN A 42 4.07 -7.84 -28.45
N PRO A 43 2.84 -7.86 -29.01
CA PRO A 43 2.67 -8.33 -30.37
C PRO A 43 3.52 -7.46 -31.28
N GLU A 44 4.30 -8.08 -32.18
CA GLU A 44 4.94 -7.32 -33.25
C GLU A 44 3.88 -6.44 -33.90
N ASN A 45 4.11 -5.12 -33.91
CA ASN A 45 3.27 -4.17 -34.66
C ASN A 45 3.52 -4.33 -36.17
N ARG A 46 3.27 -5.54 -36.67
CA ARG A 46 3.04 -5.81 -38.08
C ARG A 46 1.83 -4.98 -38.47
N LYS A 47 2.12 -3.85 -39.09
CA LYS A 47 1.19 -3.11 -39.93
C LYS A 47 0.61 -4.06 -40.98
N VAL A 48 -0.45 -4.77 -40.64
CA VAL A 48 -1.29 -5.43 -41.64
C VAL A 48 -2.15 -4.33 -42.24
N GLU A 49 -1.55 -3.56 -43.14
CA GLU A 49 -2.21 -2.57 -43.98
C GLU A 49 -3.16 -3.30 -44.92
N LYS A 50 -4.33 -3.70 -44.40
CA LYS A 50 -5.45 -4.20 -45.19
C LYS A 50 -6.07 -3.01 -45.92
N GLU A 51 -5.55 -2.74 -47.11
CA GLU A 51 -6.23 -1.87 -48.06
C GLU A 51 -7.64 -2.40 -48.33
N THR A 52 -8.65 -1.59 -48.01
CA THR A 52 -10.01 -1.78 -48.51
C THR A 52 -10.12 -1.17 -49.91
N PRO A 53 -10.82 -1.79 -50.88
CA PRO A 53 -10.80 -1.36 -52.28
C PRO A 53 -11.17 0.11 -52.55
N ASP A 54 -11.95 0.75 -51.68
CA ASP A 54 -12.43 2.14 -51.84
C ASP A 54 -11.58 3.22 -51.12
N GLY A 55 -10.44 2.86 -50.51
CA GLY A 55 -9.43 3.82 -50.02
C GLY A 55 -9.83 4.82 -48.93
N ARG A 56 -11.05 4.75 -48.36
CA ARG A 56 -11.53 5.70 -47.35
C ARG A 56 -11.02 5.35 -45.95
N LYS A 57 -10.21 6.23 -45.37
CA LYS A 57 -9.73 6.14 -43.99
C LYS A 57 -10.89 6.33 -43.00
N VAL A 58 -11.27 5.28 -42.28
CA VAL A 58 -12.22 5.33 -41.15
C VAL A 58 -11.49 4.85 -39.90
N ALA A 59 -10.71 5.74 -39.28
CA ALA A 59 -9.80 5.39 -38.16
C ALA A 59 -9.79 6.40 -36.99
N GLU A 60 -10.46 7.55 -37.09
CA GLU A 60 -10.38 8.62 -36.08
C GLU A 60 -11.53 8.64 -35.07
N GLY A 61 -12.56 7.81 -35.25
CA GLY A 61 -13.69 7.69 -34.30
C GLY A 61 -13.32 6.88 -33.05
N LEU A 62 -13.10 5.58 -33.23
CA LEU A 62 -12.93 4.59 -32.14
C LEU A 62 -11.79 4.90 -31.14
N PHE A 63 -10.78 5.68 -31.55
CA PHE A 63 -9.72 6.13 -30.63
C PHE A 63 -10.22 7.15 -29.61
N ARG A 64 -11.11 8.08 -30.00
CA ARG A 64 -11.61 9.15 -29.11
C ARG A 64 -12.48 8.59 -27.99
N ASP A 65 -13.38 7.67 -28.30
CA ASP A 65 -14.26 7.05 -27.29
C ASP A 65 -13.45 6.26 -26.25
N GLY A 66 -12.40 5.57 -26.70
CA GLY A 66 -11.44 4.90 -25.82
C GLY A 66 -10.64 5.86 -24.93
N GLU A 67 -10.32 7.06 -25.40
CA GLU A 67 -9.66 8.10 -24.58
C GLU A 67 -10.62 8.72 -23.57
N VAL A 68 -11.85 9.06 -23.98
CA VAL A 68 -12.90 9.57 -23.08
C VAL A 68 -13.21 8.58 -21.96
N LEU A 69 -13.27 7.27 -22.28
CA LEU A 69 -13.46 6.23 -21.26
C LEU A 69 -12.27 6.14 -20.29
N ARG A 70 -11.02 6.20 -20.81
CA ARG A 70 -9.80 6.21 -19.99
C ARG A 70 -9.67 7.45 -19.11
N GLU A 71 -10.17 8.60 -19.55
CA GLU A 71 -10.17 9.83 -18.76
C GLU A 71 -11.22 9.77 -17.64
N ARG A 72 -12.45 9.32 -17.95
CA ARG A 72 -13.50 9.06 -16.93
C ARG A 72 -13.07 8.05 -15.87
N MET A 73 -12.33 7.01 -16.25
CA MET A 73 -11.75 6.08 -15.29
C MET A 73 -10.71 6.75 -14.39
N ARG A 74 -9.85 7.63 -14.94
CA ARG A 74 -8.84 8.35 -14.14
C ARG A 74 -9.46 9.35 -13.17
N THR A 75 -10.49 10.11 -13.57
CA THR A 75 -11.21 11.00 -12.63
C THR A 75 -11.91 10.21 -11.54
N SER A 76 -12.62 9.12 -11.87
CA SER A 76 -13.30 8.29 -10.87
C SER A 76 -12.33 7.60 -9.90
N ILE A 77 -11.14 7.19 -10.35
CA ILE A 77 -10.09 6.67 -9.45
C ILE A 77 -9.60 7.77 -8.49
N TRP A 78 -9.43 9.01 -8.98
CA TRP A 78 -8.99 10.14 -8.18
C TRP A 78 -10.03 10.55 -7.12
N GLU A 79 -11.31 10.69 -7.51
CA GLU A 79 -12.44 10.97 -6.61
C GLU A 79 -12.56 9.92 -5.49
N ASN A 80 -12.36 8.64 -5.81
CA ASN A 80 -12.38 7.58 -4.81
C ASN A 80 -11.15 7.61 -3.89
N GLN A 81 -9.97 8.00 -4.38
CA GLN A 81 -8.80 8.22 -3.53
C GLN A 81 -8.98 9.41 -2.57
N GLU A 82 -9.61 10.50 -3.03
CA GLU A 82 -9.91 11.65 -2.18
C GLU A 82 -10.94 11.31 -1.10
N ARG A 83 -12.02 10.57 -1.43
CA ARG A 83 -12.96 10.01 -0.44
C ARG A 83 -12.27 9.12 0.60
N ILE A 84 -11.33 8.28 0.17
CA ILE A 84 -10.55 7.43 1.09
C ILE A 84 -9.62 8.27 1.99
N ALA A 85 -9.11 9.42 1.52
CA ALA A 85 -8.35 10.35 2.36
C ALA A 85 -9.26 11.03 3.40
N GLN A 86 -10.42 11.55 2.98
CA GLN A 86 -11.42 12.17 3.87
C GLN A 86 -11.89 11.20 4.96
N LEU A 87 -12.20 9.94 4.61
CA LEU A 87 -12.60 8.91 5.58
C LEU A 87 -11.48 8.56 6.58
N LYS A 88 -10.21 8.59 6.15
CA LYS A 88 -9.06 8.42 7.05
C LYS A 88 -8.90 9.61 7.99
N GLU A 89 -9.13 10.83 7.53
CA GLU A 89 -9.06 12.03 8.37
C GLU A 89 -10.20 12.05 9.40
N LEU A 90 -11.44 11.79 8.98
CA LEU A 90 -12.59 11.67 9.89
C LEU A 90 -12.35 10.60 10.96
N LYS A 91 -11.83 9.43 10.56
CA LYS A 91 -11.43 8.39 11.50
C LYS A 91 -10.34 8.87 12.47
N ALA A 92 -9.33 9.58 11.99
CA ALA A 92 -8.24 10.11 12.83
C ALA A 92 -8.70 11.23 13.78
N ARG A 93 -9.77 11.99 13.47
CA ARG A 93 -10.40 12.93 14.40
C ARG A 93 -11.22 12.19 15.47
N ALA A 94 -11.99 11.18 15.07
CA ALA A 94 -12.74 10.32 15.99
C ALA A 94 -11.81 9.57 16.97
N GLU A 95 -10.69 9.01 16.49
CA GLU A 95 -9.68 8.31 17.32
C GLU A 95 -8.95 9.23 18.32
N LYS A 96 -9.04 10.56 18.16
CA LYS A 96 -8.54 11.54 19.15
C LYS A 96 -9.58 12.04 20.14
N GLY A 97 -10.87 11.74 19.93
CA GLY A 97 -11.96 12.38 20.67
C GLY A 97 -12.22 13.84 20.26
N GLU A 98 -11.81 14.27 19.06
CA GLU A 98 -12.14 15.59 18.48
C GLU A 98 -13.56 15.56 17.85
N VAL A 99 -14.53 14.96 18.54
CA VAL A 99 -15.96 14.96 18.20
C VAL A 99 -16.64 15.96 19.12
N SER A 100 -17.20 17.03 18.56
CA SER A 100 -18.05 17.98 19.28
C SER A 100 -19.47 17.43 19.38
N ASP A 101 -19.98 17.26 20.60
CA ASP A 101 -21.32 16.72 20.88
C ASP A 101 -22.48 17.71 20.55
N ASP A 102 -22.21 18.78 19.77
CA ASP A 102 -23.10 19.92 19.55
C ASP A 102 -24.05 19.78 18.32
N ASP A 103 -23.96 18.68 17.55
CA ASP A 103 -24.69 18.48 16.27
C ASP A 103 -25.79 17.37 16.30
N GLU A 104 -26.33 16.98 17.48
CA GLU A 104 -27.51 16.09 17.58
C GLU A 104 -28.86 16.80 17.25
N GLU A 105 -28.95 17.61 16.19
CA GLU A 105 -30.26 18.09 15.71
C GLU A 105 -30.34 18.37 14.18
N SER A 106 -30.28 17.31 13.35
CA SER A 106 -30.87 17.37 12.00
C SER A 106 -31.42 16.01 11.52
N GLU A 107 -32.71 15.78 11.77
CA GLU A 107 -33.45 14.73 11.06
C GLU A 107 -33.68 15.08 9.58
N ASN A 108 -34.09 14.09 8.79
CA ASN A 108 -34.82 14.23 7.53
C ASN A 108 -34.11 14.96 6.37
N GLN A 109 -33.33 14.20 5.58
CA GLN A 109 -33.71 13.89 4.18
C GLN A 109 -32.84 12.78 3.55
N GLN A 110 -33.33 11.54 3.59
CA GLN A 110 -32.80 10.46 2.75
C GLN A 110 -33.37 10.54 1.33
N LEU A 111 -32.68 11.22 0.42
CA LEU A 111 -32.97 11.16 -1.02
C LEU A 111 -32.45 9.84 -1.60
N LEU A 112 -33.24 8.78 -1.45
CA LEU A 112 -33.10 7.55 -2.23
C LEU A 112 -33.54 7.79 -3.69
N PRO A 113 -32.75 7.40 -4.71
CA PRO A 113 -33.17 7.51 -6.10
C PRO A 113 -34.15 6.38 -6.46
N GLU A 114 -35.45 6.64 -6.40
CA GLU A 114 -36.48 5.72 -6.91
C GLU A 114 -36.31 5.44 -8.40
N THR A 115 -35.85 4.24 -8.75
CA THR A 115 -35.83 3.72 -10.12
C THR A 115 -36.26 2.24 -10.20
N CYS A 116 -37.30 1.87 -9.44
CA CYS A 116 -38.05 0.65 -9.74
C CYS A 116 -38.93 0.88 -10.98
N GLY A 117 -38.83 0.00 -11.97
CA GLY A 117 -39.49 0.19 -13.26
C GLY A 117 -41.02 0.09 -13.18
N GLN A 118 -41.71 1.09 -13.73
CA GLN A 118 -43.13 0.96 -14.05
C GLN A 118 -43.29 0.06 -15.28
N ALA A 119 -43.84 -1.14 -15.09
CA ALA A 119 -44.29 -1.97 -16.20
C ALA A 119 -45.45 -1.28 -16.94
N PRO A 120 -45.48 -1.28 -18.29
CA PRO A 120 -46.68 -0.89 -19.02
C PRO A 120 -47.81 -1.87 -18.69
N LYS A 121 -49.01 -1.35 -18.42
CA LYS A 121 -50.14 -2.18 -17.99
C LYS A 121 -50.52 -3.19 -19.07
N GLU A 122 -50.72 -4.44 -18.66
CA GLU A 122 -51.44 -5.42 -19.47
C GLU A 122 -52.86 -4.90 -19.74
N GLY A 123 -53.31 -5.06 -20.99
CA GLY A 123 -54.53 -4.42 -21.48
C GLY A 123 -54.98 -4.99 -22.82
N ILE A 124 -54.88 -6.32 -22.97
CA ILE A 124 -55.34 -7.04 -24.17
C ILE A 124 -56.76 -7.54 -23.93
N PRO A 125 -57.81 -6.93 -24.53
CA PRO A 125 -59.06 -7.64 -24.77
C PRO A 125 -58.88 -8.55 -25.99
N ILE A 126 -58.91 -9.87 -25.77
CA ILE A 126 -59.03 -10.83 -26.86
C ILE A 126 -60.52 -10.97 -27.20
N SER A 127 -60.92 -10.52 -28.39
CA SER A 127 -62.14 -10.95 -29.07
C SER A 127 -61.87 -10.94 -30.57
N GLU A 128 -61.55 -12.10 -31.14
CA GLU A 128 -62.56 -12.94 -31.80
C GLU A 128 -63.34 -12.17 -32.89
N VAL A 129 -62.74 -12.08 -34.08
CA VAL A 129 -63.46 -11.80 -35.32
C VAL A 129 -63.62 -13.14 -36.06
N CYS A 130 -64.65 -13.89 -35.67
CA CYS A 130 -65.08 -15.09 -36.40
C CYS A 130 -66.30 -14.79 -37.27
N MET A 131 -66.13 -15.05 -38.57
CA MET A 131 -67.10 -15.58 -39.54
C MET A 131 -68.56 -15.79 -39.07
N ALA A 132 -69.51 -15.25 -39.85
CA ALA A 132 -70.60 -15.97 -40.55
C ALA A 132 -71.99 -15.28 -40.50
N GLU A 133 -72.68 -15.30 -41.64
CA GLU A 133 -74.16 -15.22 -41.83
C GLU A 133 -74.88 -13.93 -41.35
N GLY A 134 -76.02 -13.50 -41.89
CA GLY A 134 -76.84 -14.04 -42.99
C GLY A 134 -77.90 -13.04 -43.50
N THR A 135 -78.71 -13.49 -44.46
CA THR A 135 -79.76 -12.80 -45.25
C THR A 135 -80.93 -12.11 -44.51
N GLU A 136 -81.31 -10.90 -44.94
CA GLU A 136 -82.67 -10.42 -45.35
C GLU A 136 -82.50 -9.06 -46.12
N VAL A 137 -83.33 -8.51 -47.02
CA VAL A 137 -84.69 -8.75 -47.60
C VAL A 137 -85.78 -7.74 -47.14
N ARG A 138 -86.58 -7.23 -48.13
CA ARG A 138 -87.69 -6.24 -48.06
C ARG A 138 -87.31 -4.81 -47.58
N GLY A 139 -88.06 -3.75 -47.87
CA GLY A 139 -89.27 -3.56 -48.71
C GLY A 139 -89.26 -2.15 -49.35
N GLU A 140 -89.93 -1.90 -50.48
CA GLU A 140 -91.35 -1.47 -50.63
C GLU A 140 -91.56 0.07 -50.62
N GLY A 141 -92.59 0.56 -51.35
CA GLY A 141 -92.79 1.98 -51.71
C GLY A 141 -92.19 2.32 -53.09
N LEU A 142 -92.92 2.35 -54.23
CA LEU A 142 -94.35 2.55 -54.54
C LEU A 142 -94.91 3.96 -54.31
N GLU A 143 -95.76 4.37 -55.27
CA GLU A 143 -96.53 5.64 -55.37
C GLU A 143 -95.68 6.92 -55.60
N ASN A 144 -96.06 7.87 -56.47
CA ASN A 144 -97.42 8.25 -56.90
C ASN A 144 -97.52 8.65 -58.40
N CYS A 145 -98.74 8.67 -58.94
CA CYS A 145 -99.05 9.14 -60.31
C CYS A 145 -100.11 10.25 -60.32
N ALA A 146 -99.89 11.27 -61.16
CA ALA A 146 -100.86 12.31 -61.54
C ALA A 146 -100.51 12.72 -62.99
N GLN A 147 -101.33 12.69 -64.06
CA GLN A 147 -102.80 12.82 -64.23
C GLN A 147 -103.36 14.15 -63.67
N THR A 148 -104.03 15.04 -64.42
CA THR A 148 -104.42 15.15 -65.86
C THR A 148 -104.39 16.67 -66.27
N SER A 149 -104.78 17.19 -67.44
CA SER A 149 -105.41 16.66 -68.67
C SER A 149 -105.24 17.64 -69.85
N THR A 150 -105.28 17.16 -71.11
CA THR A 150 -105.61 17.99 -72.29
C THR A 150 -106.43 17.20 -73.31
N LEU A 151 -107.45 17.86 -73.88
CA LEU A 151 -108.27 17.42 -75.02
C LEU A 151 -107.37 17.15 -76.27
N SER A 152 -107.77 16.43 -77.33
CA SER A 152 -109.13 16.30 -77.92
C SER A 152 -109.30 15.04 -78.81
N GLU A 153 -110.48 14.97 -79.47
CA GLU A 153 -110.76 14.30 -80.76
C GLU A 153 -110.84 12.76 -80.89
N VAL A 154 -111.91 12.35 -81.57
CA VAL A 154 -112.28 10.98 -81.91
C VAL A 154 -112.03 10.74 -83.41
N PRO A 155 -111.35 9.65 -83.77
CA PRO A 155 -111.58 9.00 -85.06
C PRO A 155 -112.17 7.59 -84.91
N LEU A 156 -113.24 7.37 -85.68
CA LEU A 156 -113.70 6.16 -86.37
C LEU A 156 -113.07 4.78 -86.01
N LYS A 157 -113.94 3.77 -85.85
CA LYS A 157 -113.55 2.36 -85.60
C LYS A 157 -112.65 1.81 -86.72
N PRO A 158 -111.43 1.32 -86.44
CA PRO A 158 -110.67 0.53 -87.40
C PRO A 158 -111.33 -0.84 -87.62
N THR A 159 -111.36 -1.24 -88.88
CA THR A 159 -111.82 -2.53 -89.40
C THR A 159 -110.87 -3.68 -88.98
N ALA A 160 -111.27 -4.93 -89.23
CA ALA A 160 -110.51 -6.09 -88.76
C ALA A 160 -109.06 -6.13 -89.30
N ALA A 161 -108.85 -5.82 -90.59
CA ALA A 161 -107.53 -5.84 -91.22
C ALA A 161 -106.57 -4.78 -90.64
N GLU A 162 -107.09 -3.59 -90.30
CA GLU A 162 -106.30 -2.50 -89.70
C GLU A 162 -105.82 -2.85 -88.28
N ARG A 163 -106.59 -3.67 -87.55
CA ARG A 163 -106.20 -4.18 -86.24
C ARG A 163 -105.10 -5.23 -86.32
N GLU A 164 -105.17 -6.14 -87.29
CA GLU A 164 -104.12 -7.16 -87.50
C GLU A 164 -102.81 -6.50 -87.95
N ALA A 165 -102.87 -5.53 -88.88
CA ALA A 165 -101.71 -4.73 -89.27
C ALA A 165 -101.08 -4.02 -88.06
N SER A 166 -101.87 -3.27 -87.29
CA SER A 166 -101.41 -2.58 -86.08
C SER A 166 -100.84 -3.55 -85.02
N LEU A 167 -101.40 -4.76 -84.88
CA LEU A 167 -100.85 -5.77 -83.97
C LEU A 167 -99.48 -6.27 -84.44
N THR A 168 -99.32 -6.55 -85.74
CA THR A 168 -98.03 -6.98 -86.31
C THR A 168 -96.97 -5.88 -86.24
N GLU A 169 -97.35 -4.63 -86.48
CA GLU A 169 -96.46 -3.47 -86.37
C GLU A 169 -96.02 -3.25 -84.91
N GLY A 170 -96.95 -3.28 -83.96
CA GLY A 170 -96.63 -3.20 -82.52
C GLY A 170 -95.81 -4.38 -81.99
N ILE A 171 -95.91 -5.57 -82.60
CA ILE A 171 -95.01 -6.71 -82.31
C ILE A 171 -93.61 -6.43 -82.87
N VAL A 172 -93.49 -5.92 -84.10
CA VAL A 172 -92.20 -5.54 -84.70
C VAL A 172 -91.52 -4.40 -83.93
N GLU A 173 -92.26 -3.40 -83.47
CA GLU A 173 -91.73 -2.33 -82.62
C GLU A 173 -91.29 -2.84 -81.25
N ARG A 174 -92.07 -3.71 -80.60
CA ARG A 174 -91.65 -4.35 -79.34
C ARG A 174 -90.41 -5.21 -79.52
N ASN A 175 -90.31 -5.95 -80.62
CA ASN A 175 -89.12 -6.75 -80.92
C ASN A 175 -87.90 -5.86 -81.16
N ARG A 176 -88.02 -4.75 -81.91
CA ARG A 176 -86.94 -3.75 -82.06
C ARG A 176 -86.55 -3.10 -80.73
N ALA A 177 -87.52 -2.80 -79.86
CA ALA A 177 -87.26 -2.24 -78.53
C ALA A 177 -86.54 -3.26 -77.63
N LEU A 178 -86.93 -4.54 -77.69
CA LEU A 178 -86.25 -5.64 -76.99
C LEU A 178 -84.84 -5.89 -77.55
N GLU A 179 -84.65 -5.82 -78.88
CA GLU A 179 -83.33 -5.92 -79.51
C GLU A 179 -82.42 -4.76 -79.09
N ALA A 180 -82.93 -3.53 -79.05
CA ALA A 180 -82.20 -2.35 -78.58
C ALA A 180 -81.86 -2.45 -77.08
N GLU A 181 -82.78 -2.94 -76.25
CA GLU A 181 -82.57 -3.14 -74.81
C GLU A 181 -81.57 -4.26 -74.53
N VAL A 182 -81.64 -5.38 -75.27
CA VAL A 182 -80.63 -6.45 -75.21
C VAL A 182 -79.27 -5.92 -75.65
N GLN A 183 -79.19 -5.10 -76.69
CA GLN A 183 -77.94 -4.45 -77.10
C GLN A 183 -77.41 -3.48 -76.03
N ARG A 184 -78.27 -2.70 -75.37
CA ARG A 184 -77.91 -1.83 -74.25
C ARG A 184 -77.33 -2.64 -73.08
N VAL A 185 -78.03 -3.68 -72.64
CA VAL A 185 -77.58 -4.56 -71.55
C VAL A 185 -76.28 -5.30 -71.90
N VAL A 186 -76.10 -5.74 -73.15
CA VAL A 186 -74.85 -6.36 -73.63
C VAL A 186 -73.70 -5.35 -73.64
N LEU A 187 -73.94 -4.09 -74.01
CA LEU A 187 -72.94 -3.02 -73.94
C LEU A 187 -72.57 -2.66 -72.50
N GLU A 188 -73.54 -2.54 -71.59
CA GLU A 188 -73.32 -2.28 -70.16
C GLU A 188 -72.57 -3.45 -69.49
N LEU A 189 -72.92 -4.70 -69.82
CA LEU A 189 -72.20 -5.90 -69.37
C LEU A 189 -70.78 -5.96 -69.95
N HIS A 190 -70.56 -5.48 -71.18
CA HIS A 190 -69.20 -5.36 -71.73
C HIS A 190 -68.40 -4.28 -71.00
N GLN A 191 -68.97 -3.08 -70.78
CA GLN A 191 -68.31 -1.97 -70.10
C GLN A 191 -67.92 -2.34 -68.66
N THR A 192 -68.85 -2.87 -67.87
CA THR A 192 -68.58 -3.36 -66.51
C THR A 192 -67.53 -4.47 -66.49
N LYS A 193 -67.56 -5.42 -67.43
CA LYS A 193 -66.52 -6.45 -67.59
C LYS A 193 -65.13 -5.87 -67.88
N GLN A 194 -65.03 -4.79 -68.66
CA GLN A 194 -63.74 -4.11 -68.89
C GLN A 194 -63.29 -3.30 -67.66
N ALA A 195 -64.23 -2.68 -66.93
CA ALA A 195 -63.93 -1.98 -65.67
C ALA A 195 -63.37 -2.94 -64.61
N PHE A 196 -64.07 -4.05 -64.32
CA PHE A 196 -63.59 -5.10 -63.41
C PHE A 196 -62.25 -5.70 -63.86
N LYS A 197 -62.01 -5.83 -65.18
CA LYS A 197 -60.70 -6.27 -65.69
C LYS A 197 -59.60 -5.25 -65.38
N GLY A 198 -59.88 -3.95 -65.49
CA GLY A 198 -58.97 -2.87 -65.10
C GLY A 198 -58.66 -2.88 -63.61
N GLU A 199 -59.69 -3.02 -62.76
CA GLU A 199 -59.54 -3.15 -61.31
C GLU A 199 -58.70 -4.38 -60.93
N VAL A 200 -58.92 -5.52 -61.56
CA VAL A 200 -58.15 -6.75 -61.31
C VAL A 200 -56.67 -6.59 -61.69
N GLU A 201 -56.32 -5.93 -62.79
CA GLU A 201 -54.91 -5.66 -63.13
C GLU A 201 -54.28 -4.57 -62.25
N SER A 202 -55.07 -3.59 -61.78
CA SER A 202 -54.65 -2.61 -60.77
C SER A 202 -54.31 -3.29 -59.44
N LEU A 203 -55.23 -4.10 -58.91
CA LEU A 203 -55.04 -4.88 -57.67
C LEU A 203 -53.87 -5.87 -57.79
N LYS A 204 -53.67 -6.51 -58.95
CA LYS A 204 -52.46 -7.34 -59.20
C LYS A 204 -51.17 -6.52 -59.15
N THR A 205 -51.19 -5.28 -59.60
CA THR A 205 -50.02 -4.40 -59.58
C THR A 205 -49.72 -3.95 -58.16
N GLN A 206 -50.72 -3.46 -57.42
CA GLN A 206 -50.60 -3.10 -56.00
C GLN A 206 -50.13 -4.29 -55.14
N ASN A 207 -50.62 -5.51 -55.39
CA ASN A 207 -50.15 -6.72 -54.68
C ASN A 207 -48.67 -7.03 -54.98
N ARG A 208 -48.18 -6.80 -56.20
CA ARG A 208 -46.74 -6.96 -56.52
C ARG A 208 -45.90 -5.92 -55.80
N GLU A 209 -46.33 -4.66 -55.79
CA GLU A 209 -45.66 -3.55 -55.10
C GLU A 209 -45.56 -3.82 -53.59
N LEU A 210 -46.68 -4.17 -52.94
CA LEU A 210 -46.69 -4.55 -51.52
C LEU A 210 -45.83 -5.78 -51.23
N THR A 211 -45.79 -6.78 -52.12
CA THR A 211 -44.91 -7.95 -51.97
C THR A 211 -43.44 -7.56 -52.02
N GLN A 212 -43.06 -6.69 -52.95
CA GLN A 212 -41.68 -6.17 -53.06
C GLN A 212 -41.30 -5.29 -51.86
N GLU A 213 -42.24 -4.48 -51.35
CA GLU A 213 -41.99 -3.64 -50.17
C GLU A 213 -41.79 -4.50 -48.91
N LEU A 214 -42.64 -5.53 -48.70
CA LEU A 214 -42.50 -6.49 -47.61
C LEU A 214 -41.20 -7.29 -47.69
N GLU A 215 -40.79 -7.74 -48.88
CA GLU A 215 -39.49 -8.40 -49.09
C GLU A 215 -38.31 -7.44 -48.82
N GLY A 216 -38.45 -6.17 -49.19
CA GLY A 216 -37.51 -5.10 -48.87
C GLY A 216 -37.37 -4.82 -47.37
N TYR A 217 -38.48 -4.75 -46.62
CA TYR A 217 -38.45 -4.63 -45.16
C TYR A 217 -37.85 -5.87 -44.50
N ARG A 218 -38.21 -7.06 -44.98
CA ARG A 218 -37.66 -8.33 -44.49
C ARG A 218 -36.15 -8.38 -44.67
N SER A 219 -35.64 -8.06 -45.86
CA SER A 219 -34.20 -8.04 -46.16
C SER A 219 -33.44 -7.02 -45.29
N LYS A 220 -33.99 -5.82 -45.07
CA LYS A 220 -33.44 -4.83 -44.13
C LYS A 220 -33.37 -5.39 -42.71
N SER A 221 -34.47 -5.94 -42.20
CA SER A 221 -34.55 -6.49 -40.83
C SER A 221 -33.64 -7.70 -40.62
N GLU A 222 -33.54 -8.61 -41.58
CA GLU A 222 -32.59 -9.74 -41.54
C GLU A 222 -31.13 -9.24 -41.59
N GLY A 223 -30.84 -8.18 -42.34
CA GLY A 223 -29.53 -7.52 -42.38
C GLY A 223 -29.15 -6.80 -41.08
N GLU A 224 -30.07 -6.06 -40.46
CA GLU A 224 -29.86 -5.44 -39.14
C GLU A 224 -29.66 -6.49 -38.05
N LYS A 225 -30.45 -7.58 -38.09
CA LYS A 225 -30.31 -8.74 -37.21
C LYS A 225 -28.97 -9.46 -37.38
N ALA A 226 -28.37 -9.43 -38.58
CA ALA A 226 -27.02 -9.92 -38.80
C ALA A 226 -25.96 -8.98 -38.20
N ARG A 227 -26.09 -7.65 -38.38
CA ARG A 227 -25.17 -6.65 -37.79
C ARG A 227 -25.16 -6.72 -36.26
N MET A 228 -26.34 -6.70 -35.63
CA MET A 228 -26.46 -6.82 -34.17
C MET A 228 -25.85 -8.12 -33.62
N ARG A 229 -25.90 -9.23 -34.37
CA ARG A 229 -25.19 -10.47 -33.99
C ARG A 229 -23.68 -10.30 -34.02
N THR A 230 -23.12 -9.73 -35.10
CA THR A 230 -21.67 -9.49 -35.19
C THR A 230 -21.16 -8.49 -34.14
N GLU A 231 -21.96 -7.48 -33.80
CA GLU A 231 -21.65 -6.53 -32.72
C GLU A 231 -21.67 -7.21 -31.34
N LEU A 232 -22.69 -8.03 -31.06
CA LEU A 232 -22.76 -8.84 -29.83
C LEU A 232 -21.62 -9.87 -29.72
N GLU A 233 -21.14 -10.41 -30.83
CA GLU A 233 -19.99 -11.32 -30.86
C GLU A 233 -18.67 -10.58 -30.61
N SER A 234 -18.49 -9.38 -31.18
CA SER A 234 -17.33 -8.51 -30.86
C SER A 234 -17.32 -8.11 -29.39
N LEU A 235 -18.46 -7.65 -28.85
CA LEU A 235 -18.57 -7.23 -27.45
C LEU A 235 -18.28 -8.38 -26.46
N LYS A 236 -18.69 -9.62 -26.79
CA LYS A 236 -18.31 -10.81 -26.01
C LYS A 236 -16.81 -11.07 -26.05
N PHE A 237 -16.18 -10.92 -27.21
CA PHE A 237 -14.72 -11.10 -27.35
C PHE A 237 -13.94 -10.03 -26.57
N ASP A 238 -14.36 -8.76 -26.64
CA ASP A 238 -13.72 -7.67 -25.90
C ASP A 238 -13.96 -7.77 -24.39
N SER A 239 -15.12 -8.26 -23.92
CA SER A 239 -15.33 -8.61 -22.51
C SER A 239 -14.34 -9.68 -22.05
N LEU A 240 -14.30 -10.84 -22.72
CA LEU A 240 -13.39 -11.94 -22.35
C LEU A 240 -11.91 -11.53 -22.38
N ARG A 241 -11.56 -10.57 -23.25
CA ARG A 241 -10.21 -9.98 -23.30
C ARG A 241 -9.95 -9.05 -22.11
N PHE A 242 -10.92 -8.24 -21.70
CA PHE A 242 -10.85 -7.40 -20.51
C PHE A 242 -10.76 -8.26 -19.23
N ASP A 243 -11.64 -9.24 -19.09
CA ASP A 243 -11.71 -10.15 -17.95
C ASP A 243 -10.36 -10.86 -17.75
N ARG A 244 -9.79 -11.45 -18.81
CA ARG A 244 -8.44 -12.04 -18.77
C ARG A 244 -7.35 -11.03 -18.42
N SER A 245 -7.46 -9.77 -18.87
CA SER A 245 -6.49 -8.73 -18.48
C SER A 245 -6.55 -8.44 -16.98
N VAL A 246 -7.75 -8.36 -16.41
CA VAL A 246 -7.98 -8.14 -14.97
C VAL A 246 -7.52 -9.34 -14.14
N GLU A 247 -7.78 -10.58 -14.57
CA GLU A 247 -7.22 -11.79 -13.95
C GLU A 247 -5.68 -11.73 -13.93
N THR A 248 -5.07 -11.41 -15.07
CA THR A 248 -3.60 -11.41 -15.22
C THR A 248 -2.96 -10.28 -14.41
N ASP A 249 -3.60 -9.13 -14.21
CA ASP A 249 -3.07 -8.05 -13.35
C ASP A 249 -3.36 -8.28 -11.85
N THR A 250 -4.49 -8.91 -11.51
CA THR A 250 -4.78 -9.39 -10.14
C THR A 250 -3.68 -10.36 -9.68
N TYR A 251 -3.36 -11.38 -10.48
CA TYR A 251 -2.29 -12.34 -10.17
C TYR A 251 -0.91 -11.66 -10.00
N LYS A 252 -0.59 -10.64 -10.82
CA LYS A 252 0.65 -9.85 -10.65
C LYS A 252 0.67 -9.08 -9.34
N LEU A 253 -0.47 -8.61 -8.83
CA LEU A 253 -0.59 -7.95 -7.53
C LEU A 253 -0.48 -8.94 -6.36
N GLU A 254 -1.09 -10.12 -6.47
CA GLU A 254 -0.96 -11.20 -5.49
C GLU A 254 0.49 -11.65 -5.32
N VAL A 255 1.20 -11.91 -6.42
CA VAL A 255 2.64 -12.28 -6.40
C VAL A 255 3.50 -11.17 -5.79
N LYS A 256 3.21 -9.90 -6.07
CA LYS A 256 3.89 -8.75 -5.43
C LYS A 256 3.60 -8.65 -3.94
N ASN A 257 2.35 -8.85 -3.52
CA ASN A 257 1.97 -8.83 -2.11
C ASN A 257 2.62 -9.97 -1.33
N ALA A 258 2.65 -11.19 -1.89
CA ALA A 258 3.37 -12.32 -1.31
C ALA A 258 4.86 -12.03 -1.13
N HIS A 259 5.51 -11.43 -2.14
CA HIS A 259 6.91 -11.04 -2.04
C HIS A 259 7.16 -9.94 -0.99
N LEU A 260 6.25 -8.97 -0.84
CA LEU A 260 6.34 -7.93 0.19
C LEU A 260 6.18 -8.52 1.61
N LEU A 261 5.29 -9.50 1.79
CA LEU A 261 5.13 -10.22 3.05
C LEU A 261 6.40 -11.01 3.42
N ASP A 262 6.99 -11.73 2.46
CA ASP A 262 8.28 -12.42 2.65
C ASP A 262 9.39 -11.43 3.02
N GLN A 263 9.48 -10.25 2.38
CA GLN A 263 10.44 -9.21 2.76
C GLN A 263 10.22 -8.68 4.19
N LEU A 264 8.96 -8.45 4.58
CA LEU A 264 8.61 -7.94 5.91
C LEU A 264 9.00 -8.94 7.02
N GLU A 265 8.76 -10.23 6.82
CA GLU A 265 9.14 -11.25 7.81
C GLU A 265 10.68 -11.39 7.91
N CYS A 266 11.41 -11.32 6.79
CA CYS A 266 12.88 -11.27 6.82
C CYS A 266 13.40 -10.04 7.60
N TYR A 267 12.88 -8.82 7.34
CA TYR A 267 13.27 -7.63 8.10
C TYR A 267 12.91 -7.72 9.59
N LYS A 268 11.79 -8.37 9.93
CA LYS A 268 11.41 -8.65 11.32
C LYS A 268 12.42 -9.59 12.00
N THR A 269 12.87 -10.64 11.33
CA THR A 269 13.94 -11.51 11.87
C THR A 269 15.28 -10.78 12.03
N ASP A 270 15.65 -9.90 11.09
CA ASP A 270 16.86 -9.07 11.20
C ASP A 270 16.79 -8.14 12.43
N LEU A 271 15.65 -7.51 12.68
CA LEU A 271 15.42 -6.63 13.84
C LEU A 271 15.45 -7.41 15.17
N GLU A 272 14.91 -8.62 15.21
CA GLU A 272 14.99 -9.50 16.39
C GLU A 272 16.43 -9.96 16.67
N ASP A 273 17.22 -10.24 15.62
CA ASP A 273 18.64 -10.56 15.75
C ASP A 273 19.46 -9.36 16.25
N ILE A 274 19.26 -8.17 15.68
CA ILE A 274 19.90 -6.91 16.14
C ILE A 274 19.54 -6.61 17.60
N ARG A 275 18.27 -6.80 18.00
CA ARG A 275 17.82 -6.67 19.39
C ARG A 275 18.51 -7.66 20.33
N ARG A 276 18.77 -8.89 19.87
CA ARG A 276 19.47 -9.93 20.62
C ARG A 276 20.95 -9.63 20.78
N GLU A 277 21.62 -9.19 19.70
CA GLU A 277 23.05 -8.86 19.70
C GLU A 277 23.35 -7.59 20.52
N SER A 278 22.52 -6.55 20.38
CA SER A 278 22.62 -5.34 21.21
C SER A 278 22.38 -5.64 22.69
N GLY A 279 21.37 -6.45 23.04
CA GLY A 279 21.12 -6.89 24.41
C GLY A 279 22.31 -7.65 25.02
N LEU A 280 22.92 -8.58 24.27
CA LEU A 280 24.15 -9.28 24.69
C LEU A 280 25.33 -8.31 24.87
N THR A 281 25.47 -7.34 23.97
CA THR A 281 26.56 -6.35 23.99
C THR A 281 26.44 -5.41 25.19
N ILE A 282 25.23 -4.93 25.49
CA ILE A 282 24.93 -4.14 26.70
C ILE A 282 25.21 -4.96 27.97
N GLY A 283 24.83 -6.24 28.00
CA GLY A 283 25.17 -7.15 29.09
C GLY A 283 26.68 -7.31 29.30
N MET A 284 27.46 -7.46 28.22
CA MET A 284 28.92 -7.51 28.28
C MET A 284 29.54 -6.20 28.78
N PHE A 285 29.05 -5.05 28.32
CA PHE A 285 29.52 -3.75 28.81
C PHE A 285 29.21 -3.56 30.30
N LYS A 286 28.01 -3.93 30.76
CA LYS A 286 27.67 -3.88 32.19
C LYS A 286 28.62 -4.73 33.03
N CYS A 287 28.82 -6.01 32.68
CA CYS A 287 29.77 -6.86 33.41
C CYS A 287 31.22 -6.34 33.34
N LYS A 288 31.61 -5.58 32.31
CA LYS A 288 32.91 -4.93 32.22
C LYS A 288 33.01 -3.69 33.12
N ILE A 289 31.94 -2.91 33.25
CA ILE A 289 31.83 -1.77 34.19
C ILE A 289 31.89 -2.28 35.63
N ASP A 290 31.04 -3.25 36.00
CA ASP A 290 31.01 -3.89 37.33
C ASP A 290 32.39 -4.44 37.75
N SER A 291 33.20 -4.87 36.77
CA SER A 291 34.56 -5.38 36.97
C SER A 291 35.64 -4.29 37.05
N LEU A 292 35.41 -3.13 36.44
CA LEU A 292 36.32 -1.98 36.49
C LEU A 292 36.11 -1.19 37.79
N GLU A 293 34.87 -1.01 38.24
CA GLU A 293 34.52 -0.38 39.53
C GLU A 293 35.20 -1.12 40.70
N LYS A 294 35.04 -2.45 40.76
CA LYS A 294 35.70 -3.30 41.76
C LYS A 294 37.23 -3.23 41.68
N TYR A 295 37.79 -3.03 40.49
CA TYR A 295 39.24 -2.86 40.33
C TYR A 295 39.70 -1.48 40.83
N ALA A 296 38.92 -0.42 40.58
CA ALA A 296 39.19 0.92 41.10
C ALA A 296 39.16 0.95 42.64
N SER A 297 38.11 0.43 43.28
CA SER A 297 38.04 0.39 44.75
C SER A 297 39.17 -0.43 45.39
N ASN A 298 39.62 -1.50 44.74
CA ASN A 298 40.79 -2.27 45.18
C ASN A 298 42.10 -1.49 45.04
N LEU A 299 42.21 -0.57 44.08
CA LEU A 299 43.37 0.33 43.95
C LEU A 299 43.31 1.46 44.99
N GLU A 300 42.14 2.04 45.25
CA GLU A 300 41.93 3.07 46.27
C GLU A 300 42.32 2.55 47.67
N GLN A 301 41.87 1.34 48.03
CA GLN A 301 42.26 0.69 49.28
C GLN A 301 43.77 0.44 49.37
N LYS A 302 44.40 -0.01 48.27
CA LYS A 302 45.87 -0.18 48.22
C LYS A 302 46.61 1.16 48.36
N GLN A 303 46.11 2.22 47.73
CA GLN A 303 46.69 3.56 47.86
C GLN A 303 46.62 4.07 49.31
N GLN A 304 45.50 3.87 50.01
CA GLN A 304 45.36 4.21 51.43
C GLN A 304 46.29 3.38 52.33
N SER A 305 46.46 2.08 52.03
CA SER A 305 47.41 1.20 52.74
C SER A 305 48.86 1.67 52.57
N VAL A 306 49.29 1.97 51.33
CA VAL A 306 50.64 2.48 51.06
C VAL A 306 50.85 3.87 51.67
N GLN A 307 49.82 4.72 51.66
CA GLN A 307 49.91 6.07 52.25
C GLN A 307 50.09 6.03 53.78
N THR A 308 49.40 5.11 54.47
CA THR A 308 49.56 4.92 55.92
C THR A 308 50.89 4.26 56.28
N GLU A 309 51.36 3.28 55.50
CA GLU A 309 52.69 2.69 55.63
C GLU A 309 53.81 3.75 55.45
N VAL A 310 53.71 4.61 54.43
CA VAL A 310 54.64 5.73 54.20
C VAL A 310 54.60 6.77 55.32
N GLN A 311 53.45 6.98 55.98
CA GLN A 311 53.37 7.84 57.17
C GLN A 311 54.07 7.20 58.37
N SER A 312 53.88 5.89 58.60
CA SER A 312 54.56 5.17 59.69
C SER A 312 56.08 5.17 59.53
N LEU A 313 56.58 4.84 58.33
CA LEU A 313 58.01 4.83 58.01
C LEU A 313 58.64 6.23 58.14
N ARG A 314 57.87 7.31 57.91
CA ARG A 314 58.35 8.69 58.13
C ARG A 314 58.48 9.04 59.62
N ALA A 315 57.59 8.53 60.47
CA ALA A 315 57.67 8.72 61.91
C ALA A 315 58.88 7.97 62.51
N GLU A 316 59.02 6.67 62.18
CA GLU A 316 60.17 5.85 62.57
C GLU A 316 61.50 6.47 62.12
N ASN A 317 61.56 7.00 60.89
CA ASN A 317 62.76 7.68 60.38
C ASN A 317 63.06 9.02 61.09
N LEU A 318 62.06 9.66 61.70
CA LEU A 318 62.25 10.86 62.53
C LEU A 318 62.81 10.47 63.92
N GLU A 319 62.17 9.50 64.59
CA GLU A 319 62.62 8.98 65.88
C GLU A 319 64.06 8.47 65.82
N MET A 320 64.41 7.74 64.76
CA MET A 320 65.78 7.25 64.53
C MET A 320 66.80 8.37 64.29
N LYS A 321 66.39 9.51 63.72
CA LYS A 321 67.26 10.71 63.59
C LYS A 321 67.44 11.44 64.91
N GLU A 322 66.38 11.56 65.70
CA GLU A 322 66.44 12.17 67.03
C GLU A 322 67.29 11.33 67.99
N ALA A 323 67.12 10.00 67.96
CA ALA A 323 67.98 9.06 68.68
C ALA A 323 69.45 9.15 68.24
N LEU A 324 69.74 9.23 66.94
CA LEU A 324 71.10 9.41 66.42
C LEU A 324 71.72 10.73 66.89
N SER A 325 70.95 11.82 66.89
CA SER A 325 71.37 13.14 67.39
C SER A 325 71.66 13.10 68.90
N SER A 326 70.77 12.48 69.69
CA SER A 326 70.95 12.30 71.13
C SER A 326 72.22 11.50 71.45
N ASN A 327 72.42 10.36 70.78
CA ASN A 327 73.60 9.52 70.92
C ASN A 327 74.90 10.24 70.50
N GLY A 328 74.84 11.07 69.45
CA GLY A 328 75.95 11.93 69.04
C GLY A 328 76.34 12.95 70.11
N ASN A 329 75.35 13.60 70.73
CA ASN A 329 75.58 14.55 71.84
C ASN A 329 76.16 13.86 73.08
N GLU A 330 75.68 12.65 73.43
CA GLU A 330 76.25 11.90 74.56
C GLU A 330 77.67 11.38 74.27
N LEU A 331 77.97 10.99 73.02
CA LEU A 331 79.35 10.69 72.59
C LEU A 331 80.30 11.89 72.76
N VAL A 332 79.85 13.11 72.46
CA VAL A 332 80.64 14.33 72.68
C VAL A 332 80.87 14.58 74.18
N ARG A 333 79.83 14.42 75.02
CA ARG A 333 79.96 14.52 76.49
C ARG A 333 80.89 13.46 77.08
N LEU A 334 80.82 12.23 76.58
CA LEU A 334 81.70 11.13 77.01
C LEU A 334 83.15 11.39 76.61
N ARG A 335 83.41 11.89 75.39
CA ARG A 335 84.75 12.33 74.97
C ARG A 335 85.27 13.44 75.89
N GLN A 336 84.49 14.48 76.14
CA GLN A 336 84.89 15.57 77.06
C GLN A 336 85.21 15.07 78.49
N LYS A 337 84.48 14.05 78.99
CA LYS A 337 84.79 13.38 80.26
C LYS A 337 86.10 12.60 80.21
N VAL A 338 86.41 11.92 79.09
CA VAL A 338 87.70 11.23 78.88
C VAL A 338 88.83 12.25 78.87
N ASP A 339 88.77 13.27 78.00
CA ASP A 339 89.82 14.30 77.91
C ASP A 339 90.09 14.98 79.27
N GLU A 340 89.05 15.21 80.08
CA GLU A 340 89.17 15.79 81.42
C GLU A 340 89.72 14.81 82.47
N THR A 341 89.47 13.51 82.29
CA THR A 341 90.04 12.47 83.16
C THR A 341 91.53 12.29 82.86
N GLU A 342 91.93 12.27 81.59
CA GLU A 342 93.33 12.24 81.15
C GLU A 342 94.12 13.47 81.67
N ARG A 343 93.53 14.68 81.62
CA ARG A 343 94.14 15.88 82.23
C ARG A 343 94.35 15.74 83.74
N ARG A 344 93.40 15.13 84.46
CA ARG A 344 93.52 14.88 85.90
C ARG A 344 94.56 13.82 86.21
N GLU A 345 94.63 12.75 85.44
CA GLU A 345 95.65 11.72 85.56
C GLU A 345 97.05 12.31 85.34
N GLN A 346 97.26 13.07 84.26
CA GLN A 346 98.54 13.75 84.02
C GLN A 346 98.90 14.75 85.13
N SER A 347 97.92 15.50 85.66
CA SER A 347 98.12 16.42 86.78
C SER A 347 98.51 15.70 88.08
N LEU A 348 97.83 14.59 88.40
CA LEU A 348 98.16 13.72 89.53
C LEU A 348 99.54 13.09 89.35
N GLN A 349 99.90 12.64 88.15
CA GLN A 349 101.20 12.03 87.86
C GLN A 349 102.35 13.05 87.94
N ASN A 350 102.11 14.30 87.52
CA ASN A 350 103.04 15.41 87.75
C ASN A 350 103.20 15.69 89.26
N THR A 351 102.09 15.68 90.01
CA THR A 351 102.09 15.89 91.47
C THR A 351 102.85 14.78 92.20
N VAL A 352 102.63 13.51 91.83
CA VAL A 352 103.38 12.35 92.35
C VAL A 352 104.86 12.46 91.99
N SER A 353 105.20 12.91 90.77
CA SER A 353 106.60 13.12 90.36
C SER A 353 107.28 14.22 91.18
N SER A 354 106.56 15.30 91.50
CA SER A 354 107.05 16.37 92.39
C SER A 354 107.29 15.85 93.80
N LEU A 355 106.32 15.13 94.39
CA LEU A 355 106.45 14.51 95.72
C LEU A 355 107.58 13.46 95.76
N GLN A 356 107.86 12.78 94.65
CA GLN A 356 109.01 11.88 94.51
C GLN A 356 110.34 12.62 94.33
N SER A 357 110.35 13.89 93.90
CA SER A 357 111.55 14.74 93.97
C SER A 357 111.75 15.24 95.40
N GLU A 358 110.74 15.88 95.98
CA GLU A 358 110.77 16.41 97.35
C GLU A 358 111.16 15.34 98.37
N LYS A 359 110.68 14.09 98.22
CA LYS A 359 111.12 12.94 99.02
C LYS A 359 112.61 12.60 98.85
N ARG A 360 113.17 12.73 97.65
CA ARG A 360 114.61 12.54 97.40
C ARG A 360 115.42 13.69 97.99
N ASP A 361 114.96 14.93 97.81
CA ASP A 361 115.61 16.14 98.32
C ASP A 361 115.66 16.13 99.85
N LEU A 362 114.52 15.81 100.52
CA LEU A 362 114.44 15.56 101.96
C LEU A 362 115.30 14.36 102.40
N SER A 363 115.46 13.32 101.57
CA SER A 363 116.33 12.19 101.88
C SER A 363 117.81 12.54 101.74
N GLU A 364 118.19 13.43 100.82
CA GLU A 364 119.54 13.99 100.74
C GLU A 364 119.81 14.90 101.94
N ASP A 365 118.89 15.79 102.33
CA ASP A 365 119.06 16.63 103.51
C ASP A 365 119.08 15.82 104.81
N LEU A 366 118.33 14.72 104.91
CA LEU A 366 118.49 13.75 106.00
C LEU A 366 119.88 13.11 105.99
N LEU A 367 120.43 12.79 104.82
CA LEU A 367 121.75 12.19 104.68
C LEU A 367 122.87 13.20 104.98
N ARG A 368 122.71 14.47 104.57
CA ARG A 368 123.60 15.59 104.85
C ARG A 368 123.58 15.97 106.33
N THR A 369 122.40 16.11 106.94
CA THR A 369 122.26 16.39 108.39
C THR A 369 122.81 15.24 109.22
N LYS A 370 122.51 13.98 108.87
CA LYS A 370 123.11 12.80 109.52
C LYS A 370 124.64 12.77 109.35
N SER A 371 125.16 13.12 108.17
CA SER A 371 126.61 13.20 107.95
C SER A 371 127.24 14.36 108.74
N ARG A 372 126.53 15.48 108.93
CA ARG A 372 127.00 16.61 109.76
C ARG A 372 126.94 16.30 111.25
N LEU A 373 125.95 15.54 111.71
CA LEU A 373 125.87 14.96 113.05
C LEU A 373 127.02 13.98 113.29
N ASN A 374 127.26 13.07 112.34
CA ASN A 374 128.35 12.10 112.40
C ASN A 374 129.72 12.82 112.31
N TRP A 375 129.83 13.93 111.58
CA TRP A 375 131.02 14.79 111.63
C TRP A 375 131.22 15.36 113.03
N ILE A 376 130.22 16.05 113.61
CA ILE A 376 130.27 16.58 114.98
C ILE A 376 130.61 15.50 116.03
N GLN A 377 130.15 14.26 115.83
CA GLN A 377 130.41 13.14 116.74
C GLN A 377 131.80 12.48 116.57
N ASN A 378 132.45 12.62 115.41
CA ASN A 378 133.79 12.07 115.15
C ASN A 378 134.90 13.13 115.22
N THR A 379 134.61 14.40 114.93
CA THR A 379 135.46 15.53 115.29
C THR A 379 135.15 15.94 116.73
N GLY A 380 135.60 15.11 117.67
CA GLY A 380 135.58 15.47 119.07
C GLY A 380 136.23 16.84 119.25
N PHE A 381 135.46 17.82 119.70
CA PHE A 381 135.99 19.10 120.12
C PHE A 381 136.57 18.90 121.52
N ASP A 382 137.78 18.35 121.55
CA ASP A 382 138.59 18.28 122.77
C ASP A 382 138.80 19.71 123.28
N CYS A 383 138.45 19.93 124.55
CA CYS A 383 138.55 21.23 125.19
C CYS A 383 139.94 21.44 125.79
N GLU A 384 140.68 22.41 125.28
CA GLU A 384 141.68 23.22 126.02
C GLU A 384 141.51 24.71 125.67
#